data_AF-A0A9P6L293-F1
#
_entry.id   AF-A0A9P6L293-F1
#
_cell.length_a   1.000
_cell.length_b   1.000
_cell.length_c   1.000
_cell.angle_alpha   90.00
_cell.angle_beta   90.00
_cell.angle_gamma   90.00
#
_symmetry.space_group_name_H-M   'P 1'
#
loop_
_entity.id
_entity.type
_entity.pdbx_description
1 polymer ?
#
loop_
_entity_poly.entity_id
_entity_poly.type
_entity_poly.pdbx_seq_one_letter_code
_entity_poly.pdbx_strand_id
1 'polypeptide(L)' 'IVNTAINTIVNFLQGDSWVRLLSRVGEDVVLQLFTGTSIFIPLPNGCLCQVTGEHIFDL' A
#
# COMPACT_ATOMS: atom_id res chain seq x y z
N ILE A 1 -15.26 5.51 -11.58
CA ILE A 1 -13.80 5.27 -11.61
C ILE A 1 -13.61 3.83 -12.01
N VAL A 2 -13.33 3.57 -13.29
CA VAL A 2 -13.18 2.20 -13.79
C VAL A 2 -11.71 1.85 -13.67
N ASN A 3 -11.46 0.76 -12.96
CA ASN A 3 -10.15 0.32 -12.53
C ASN A 3 -9.50 -0.51 -13.64
N THR A 4 -8.70 0.15 -14.48
CA THR A 4 -8.16 -0.40 -15.73
C THR A 4 -6.84 -1.17 -15.56
N ALA A 5 -6.18 -1.05 -14.42
CA ALA A 5 -5.01 -1.84 -14.07
C ALA A 5 -5.45 -2.85 -13.00
N ILE A 6 -5.46 -4.14 -13.35
CA ILE A 6 -5.74 -5.25 -12.42
C ILE A 6 -5.09 -4.91 -11.07
N ASN A 7 -5.90 -4.76 -10.01
CA ASN A 7 -5.50 -4.20 -8.73
C ASN A 7 -4.45 -5.04 -7.99
N THR A 8 -3.21 -5.07 -8.46
CA THR A 8 -2.09 -5.71 -7.79
C THR A 8 -1.96 -5.16 -6.37
N ILE A 9 -2.24 -3.88 -6.19
CA ILE A 9 -2.24 -3.24 -4.88
C ILE A 9 -3.37 -3.72 -3.96
N VAL A 10 -4.61 -3.88 -4.45
CA VAL A 10 -5.71 -4.37 -3.61
C VAL A 10 -5.47 -5.81 -3.20
N ASN A 11 -5.02 -6.66 -4.13
CA ASN A 11 -4.66 -8.04 -3.81
C ASN A 11 -3.51 -8.11 -2.80
N PHE A 12 -2.55 -7.18 -2.88
CA PHE A 12 -1.45 -7.09 -1.93
C PHE A 12 -1.90 -6.61 -0.55
N LEU A 13 -2.75 -5.57 -0.49
CA LEU A 13 -3.32 -5.03 0.75
C LEU A 13 -4.31 -6.01 1.43
N GLN A 14 -4.84 -6.98 0.68
CA GLN A 14 -5.62 -8.09 1.21
C GLN A 14 -4.76 -9.24 1.75
N GLY A 15 -3.43 -9.15 1.66
CA GLY A 15 -2.51 -10.15 2.19
C GLY A 15 -2.50 -10.22 3.73
N ASP A 16 -2.11 -11.38 4.26
CA ASP A 16 -2.11 -11.68 5.70
C ASP A 16 -1.34 -10.67 6.56
N SER A 17 -0.27 -10.08 6.00
CA SER A 17 0.53 -9.06 6.68
C SER A 17 -0.26 -7.79 6.99
N TRP A 18 -1.09 -7.35 6.05
CA TRP A 18 -1.92 -6.14 6.18
C TRP A 18 -3.15 -6.38 7.04
N VAL A 19 -3.76 -7.58 6.95
CA VAL A 19 -4.82 -7.99 7.88
C VAL A 19 -4.30 -8.03 9.31
N ARG A 20 -3.08 -8.54 9.52
CA ARG A 20 -2.43 -8.55 10.83
C ARG A 20 -2.03 -7.16 11.31
N LEU A 21 -1.66 -6.26 10.40
CA LEU A 21 -1.40 -4.86 10.76
C LEU A 21 -2.69 -4.19 11.22
N LEU A 22 -3.76 -4.31 10.44
CA LEU A 22 -5.09 -3.78 10.75
C LEU A 22 -5.59 -4.26 12.11
N SER A 23 -5.47 -5.56 12.42
CA SER A 23 -5.90 -6.10 13.71
C SER A 23 -5.09 -5.60 14.91
N ARG A 24 -3.89 -5.05 14.69
CA ARG A 24 -3.00 -4.55 15.75
C ARG A 24 -3.12 -3.06 15.99
N VAL A 25 -3.27 -2.26 14.94
CA VAL A 25 -3.23 -0.80 15.04
C VAL A 25 -4.60 -0.14 14.83
N GLY A 26 -5.59 -0.91 14.35
CA GLY A 26 -6.93 -0.41 14.08
C GLY A 26 -7.05 0.30 12.74
N GLU A 27 -8.30 0.55 12.34
CA GLU A 27 -8.65 1.12 11.03
C GLU A 27 -8.12 2.54 10.84
N ASP A 28 -8.30 3.41 11.85
CA ASP A 28 -7.91 4.82 11.78
C ASP A 28 -6.42 4.99 11.49
N VAL A 29 -5.57 4.17 12.12
CA VAL A 29 -4.11 4.23 11.93
C VAL A 29 -3.73 3.70 10.56
N VAL A 30 -4.35 2.61 10.08
CA VAL A 30 -4.12 2.09 8.72
C VAL A 30 -4.54 3.12 7.67
N LEU A 31 -5.67 3.79 7.87
CA LEU A 31 -6.15 4.84 6.99
C LEU A 31 -5.17 6.02 6.95
N GLN A 32 -4.68 6.47 8.11
CA GLN A 32 -3.67 7.52 8.17
C GLN A 32 -2.37 7.10 7.47
N LEU A 33 -1.95 5.85 7.60
CA LEU A 33 -0.77 5.32 6.88
C LEU A 33 -0.96 5.39 5.36
N PHE A 34 -2.11 4.96 4.85
CA PHE A 34 -2.34 4.97 3.39
C PHE A 34 -2.55 6.36 2.80
N THR A 35 -3.07 7.30 3.58
CA THR A 35 -3.36 8.67 3.11
C THR A 35 -2.22 9.64 3.36
N GLY A 36 -1.43 9.43 4.41
CA GLY A 36 -0.40 10.37 4.88
C GLY A 36 1.03 9.90 4.70
N THR A 37 1.27 8.68 4.20
CA THR A 37 2.64 8.16 4.04
C THR A 37 2.86 7.51 2.68
N SER A 38 4.10 7.60 2.19
CA SER A 38 4.55 6.88 1.00
C SER A 38 5.13 5.53 1.41
N ILE A 39 4.38 4.45 1.13
CA ILE A 39 4.78 3.09 1.46
C ILE A 39 5.43 2.44 0.25
N PHE A 40 6.58 1.79 0.47
CA PHE A 40 7.33 1.08 -0.54
C PHE A 40 7.45 -0.40 -0.17
N ILE A 41 7.23 -1.27 -1.15
CA ILE A 41 7.28 -2.73 -0.94
C ILE A 41 8.38 -3.35 -1.79
N PRO A 42 9.12 -4.35 -1.25
CA PRO A 42 10.15 -5.03 -2.01
C PRO A 42 9.53 -5.97 -3.06
N LEU A 43 10.07 -5.89 -4.27
CA LEU A 43 9.77 -6.81 -5.36
C LEU A 43 10.86 -7.89 -5.44
N PRO A 44 10.57 -9.08 -6.04
CA PRO A 44 11.54 -10.17 -6.15
C PRO A 44 12.83 -9.83 -6.90
N ASN A 45 12.81 -8.78 -7.72
CA ASN A 45 13.97 -8.29 -8.46
C ASN A 45 14.86 -7.33 -7.63
N GLY A 46 14.57 -7.13 -6.35
CA GLY A 46 15.30 -6.22 -5.47
C GLY A 46 14.91 -4.75 -5.62
N CYS A 47 13.97 -4.42 -6.49
CA CYS A 47 13.42 -3.06 -6.59
C CYS A 47 12.34 -2.82 -5.54
N LEU A 48 12.03 -1.54 -5.30
CA LEU A 48 10.91 -1.12 -4.45
C LEU A 48 9.76 -0.61 -5.32
N CYS A 49 8.53 -0.99 -4.99
CA CYS A 49 7.31 -0.47 -5.61
C CYS A 49 6.60 0.46 -4.63
N GLN A 50 6.35 1.70 -5.04
CA GLN A 50 5.52 2.61 -4.25
C GLN A 50 4.05 2.21 -4.38
N VAL A 51 3.38 2.02 -3.24
CA VAL A 51 1.97 1.60 -3.19
C VAL A 51 1.05 2.71 -2.67
N THR A 52 1.53 3.61 -1.84
CA THR A 52 0.72 4.74 -1.32
C THR A 52 1.49 6.05 -1.39
N GLY A 53 0.79 7.15 -1.13
CA GLY A 53 1.36 8.50 -1.15
C GLY A 53 1.49 9.11 -2.55
N GLU A 54 1.95 10.35 -2.58
CA GLU A 54 2.24 11.08 -3.81
C GLU A 54 3.42 10.44 -4.54
N HIS A 55 3.34 10.39 -5.87
CA HIS A 55 4.32 9.72 -6.69
C HIS A 55 5.71 10.35 -6.49
N ILE A 56 6.71 9.51 -6.20
CA ILE A 56 8.03 9.98 -5.74
C ILE A 56 8.75 10.94 -6.71
N PHE A 57 8.39 10.92 -7.99
CA PHE A 57 9.00 11.80 -8.99
C PHE A 57 8.34 13.19 -9.07
N ASP A 58 7.22 13.39 -8.38
CA ASP A 58 6.49 14.66 -8.30
C ASP A 58 6.81 15.45 -7.00
N LEU A 59 7.77 14.96 -6.19
CA LEU A 59 8.30 15.59 -4.96
C LEU A 59 9.27 16.75 -5.23
#